data_AF-A0A2D6EYM7-F1
#
_entry.id   AF-A0A2D6EYM7-F1
#
_cell.length_a   1.000
_cell.length_b   1.000
_cell.length_c   1.000
_cell.angle_alpha   90.00
_cell.angle_beta   90.00
_cell.angle_gamma   90.00
#
_symmetry.space_group_name_H-M   'P 1'
#
loop_
_entity.id
_entity.type
_entity.pdbx_description
1 polymer ?
#
loop_
_entity_poly.entity_id
_entity_poly.type
_entity_poly.pdbx_seq_one_letter_code
_entity_poly.pdbx_strand_id
1 'polypeptide(L)'
;MSRGKSYHHPLLGTFMEDIGLDVTIPNPEFKSYHGLFETIRKKSCYDEEFPHGKYAKLMRAVQEHRGAHVEIGDKSVLLMTHPFFPVLVHSDVIEENGRLDQVTHYMQKMTLLFQRIKSVSNLDLVLLESAEDYGYVSSILKDNGFVRDVYFTFFDRGFLHEKESYIHLEKSSLVSRAGVYSGEGCLGESIDDSGLWIDLSMQQLVPDLTLPKPRLIENKNNDELASFQFDWPEPIKSDRAWAWGLKNLHDKIPTIIYLDQLLEKFS
;
A
#
# COMPACT_ATOMS: atom_id res chain seq x y z
N MET A 1 -2.10 35.29 -1.97
CA MET A 1 -2.89 34.20 -1.32
C MET A 1 -2.42 32.89 -1.92
N SER A 2 -1.57 32.14 -1.21
CA SER A 2 -1.14 30.81 -1.65
C SER A 2 -2.36 29.89 -1.58
N ARG A 3 -2.82 29.41 -2.74
CA ARG A 3 -3.76 28.28 -2.77
C ARG A 3 -3.01 27.13 -2.11
N GLY A 4 -3.43 26.73 -0.91
CA GLY A 4 -2.93 25.50 -0.30
C GLY A 4 -3.24 24.38 -1.27
N LYS A 5 -2.21 23.77 -1.88
CA LYS A 5 -2.38 22.55 -2.66
C LYS A 5 -3.04 21.55 -1.72
N SER A 6 -4.28 21.18 -1.99
CA SER A 6 -4.99 20.20 -1.17
C SER A 6 -4.30 18.86 -1.32
N TYR A 7 -4.01 18.19 -0.21
CA TYR A 7 -3.40 16.85 -0.11
C TYR A 7 -4.26 15.72 -0.68
N HIS A 8 -5.28 16.06 -1.46
CA HIS A 8 -6.21 15.15 -2.08
C HIS A 8 -5.84 15.10 -3.57
N HIS A 9 -4.95 14.18 -3.95
CA HIS A 9 -4.91 13.81 -5.36
C HIS A 9 -6.34 13.44 -5.78
N PRO A 10 -6.89 13.99 -6.88
CA PRO A 10 -8.31 13.81 -7.20
C PRO A 10 -8.77 12.36 -7.21
N LEU A 11 -7.91 11.43 -7.66
CA LEU A 11 -8.20 10.00 -7.64
C LEU A 11 -8.46 9.42 -6.25
N LEU A 12 -7.78 9.92 -5.20
CA LEU A 12 -8.05 9.47 -3.83
C LEU A 12 -9.43 9.94 -3.39
N GLY A 13 -9.80 11.17 -3.75
CA GLY A 13 -11.14 11.69 -3.46
C GLY A 13 -12.22 10.86 -4.15
N THR A 14 -12.10 10.65 -5.45
CA THR A 14 -13.01 9.79 -6.22
C THR A 14 -13.10 8.38 -5.62
N PHE A 15 -11.98 7.77 -5.26
CA PHE A 15 -11.98 6.46 -4.58
C PHE A 15 -12.82 6.47 -3.30
N MET A 16 -12.64 7.47 -2.42
CA MET A 16 -13.38 7.56 -1.16
C MET A 16 -14.88 7.75 -1.42
N GLU A 17 -15.27 8.61 -2.36
CA GLU A 17 -16.67 8.83 -2.74
C GLU A 17 -17.31 7.55 -3.28
N ASP A 18 -16.61 6.84 -4.16
CA ASP A 18 -17.11 5.63 -4.82
C ASP A 18 -17.35 4.46 -3.84
N ILE A 19 -16.65 4.46 -2.69
CA ILE A 19 -16.86 3.48 -1.62
C ILE A 19 -17.80 4.00 -0.52
N GLY A 20 -18.40 5.17 -0.73
CA GLY A 20 -19.40 5.77 0.17
C GLY A 20 -18.83 6.47 1.40
N LEU A 21 -17.58 6.93 1.34
CA LEU A 21 -16.92 7.68 2.42
C LEU A 21 -16.75 9.16 2.05
N ASP A 22 -16.78 10.02 3.07
CA ASP A 22 -16.55 11.46 2.90
C ASP A 22 -15.05 11.76 2.68
N VAL A 23 -14.77 12.51 1.63
CA VAL A 23 -13.43 12.87 1.13
C VAL A 23 -12.71 13.89 2.00
N THR A 24 -13.46 14.66 2.79
CA THR A 24 -13.01 15.98 3.22
C THR A 24 -12.25 16.01 4.55
N ILE A 25 -12.19 14.90 5.28
CA ILE A 25 -11.64 14.90 6.65
C ILE A 25 -10.74 13.66 6.82
N PRO A 26 -9.40 13.83 6.83
CA PRO A 26 -8.52 12.85 7.43
C PRO A 26 -8.99 12.59 8.87
N ASN A 27 -8.86 11.36 9.35
CA ASN A 27 -9.43 11.00 10.66
C ASN A 27 -9.11 12.12 11.69
N PRO A 28 -10.14 12.70 12.34
CA PRO A 28 -9.98 13.88 13.18
C PRO A 28 -8.87 13.75 14.24
N GLU A 29 -8.60 12.52 14.69
CA GLU A 29 -7.52 12.17 15.61
C GLU A 29 -6.13 12.52 15.07
N PHE A 30 -5.93 12.36 13.77
CA PHE A 30 -4.65 12.58 13.11
C PHE A 30 -4.51 13.95 12.46
N LYS A 31 -5.54 14.80 12.50
CA LYS A 31 -5.53 16.14 11.91
C LYS A 31 -4.34 17.00 12.37
N SER A 32 -3.93 16.85 13.63
CA SER A 32 -2.80 17.59 14.20
C SER A 32 -1.43 17.17 13.62
N TYR A 33 -1.35 15.99 12.99
CA TYR A 33 -0.15 15.43 12.39
C TYR A 33 -0.02 15.71 10.88
N HIS A 34 -1.00 16.37 10.23
CA HIS A 34 -0.92 16.62 8.79
C HIS A 34 0.37 17.30 8.36
N GLY A 35 0.76 18.38 9.03
CA GLY A 35 2.02 19.08 8.73
C GLY A 35 3.26 18.20 8.91
N LEU A 36 3.20 17.17 9.76
CA LEU A 36 4.26 16.18 9.91
C LEU A 36 4.28 15.21 8.73
N PHE A 37 3.12 14.75 8.23
CA PHE A 37 3.03 13.91 7.03
C PHE A 37 3.71 14.58 5.83
N GLU A 38 3.44 15.88 5.62
CA GLU A 38 4.09 16.64 4.54
C GLU A 38 5.61 16.71 4.70
N THR A 39 6.07 16.82 5.95
CA THR A 39 7.49 16.96 6.26
C THR A 39 8.23 15.65 6.04
N ILE A 40 7.65 14.52 6.46
CA ILE A 40 8.22 13.18 6.27
C ILE A 40 8.33 12.87 4.78
N ARG A 41 7.25 13.07 4.01
CA ARG A 41 7.23 12.80 2.57
C ARG A 41 8.27 13.60 1.77
N LYS A 42 8.59 14.83 2.21
CA LYS A 42 9.63 15.66 1.56
C LYS A 42 11.07 15.28 1.93
N LYS A 43 11.28 14.57 3.06
CA LYS A 43 12.61 14.30 3.63
C LYS A 43 13.18 12.92 3.34
N SER A 44 12.55 12.18 2.42
CA SER A 44 12.99 10.92 1.83
C SER A 44 12.38 9.64 2.40
N CYS A 45 12.26 8.72 1.45
CA CYS A 45 12.14 7.26 1.52
C CYS A 45 13.46 6.55 1.91
N TYR A 46 14.51 7.29 2.33
CA TYR A 46 15.86 6.75 2.49
C TYR A 46 16.62 7.20 3.75
N ASP A 47 16.13 8.17 4.52
CA ASP A 47 16.74 8.56 5.79
C ASP A 47 16.33 7.59 6.91
N GLU A 48 17.17 6.56 7.10
CA GLU A 48 17.05 5.53 8.14
C GLU A 48 17.07 6.08 9.58
N GLU A 49 17.34 7.39 9.75
CA GLU A 49 17.54 8.06 11.03
C GLU A 49 16.39 9.01 11.43
N PHE A 50 15.14 8.73 11.07
CA PHE A 50 14.01 9.53 11.56
C PHE A 50 13.31 9.09 12.89
N PRO A 51 13.97 8.51 13.93
CA PRO A 51 13.29 8.11 15.15
C PRO A 51 13.35 9.18 16.25
N HIS A 52 13.00 10.45 16.00
CA HIS A 52 13.00 11.47 17.08
C HIS A 52 11.74 12.35 17.15
N GLY A 53 11.26 12.56 18.38
CA GLY A 53 10.26 13.54 18.74
C GLY A 53 8.85 13.26 18.20
N LYS A 54 8.53 13.86 17.05
CA LYS A 54 7.16 13.89 16.51
C LYS A 54 6.74 12.58 15.82
N TYR A 55 7.67 11.87 15.17
CA TYR A 55 7.36 10.59 14.52
C TYR A 55 7.01 9.51 15.55
N ALA A 56 7.78 9.42 16.65
CA ALA A 56 7.46 8.49 17.73
C ALA A 56 6.08 8.75 18.36
N LYS A 57 5.65 10.03 18.44
CA LYS A 57 4.29 10.40 18.88
C LYS A 57 3.23 9.96 17.88
N LEU A 58 3.49 10.15 16.59
CA LEU A 58 2.60 9.67 15.53
C LEU A 58 2.50 8.14 15.57
N MET A 59 3.63 7.42 15.57
CA MET A 59 3.66 5.96 15.63
C MET A 59 2.86 5.44 16.82
N ARG A 60 3.06 6.03 18.00
CA ARG A 60 2.27 5.70 19.18
C ARG A 60 0.78 5.95 18.96
N ALA A 61 0.40 7.11 18.43
CA ALA A 61 -1.00 7.44 18.20
C ALA A 61 -1.66 6.48 17.21
N VAL A 62 -0.97 6.11 16.12
CA VAL A 62 -1.52 5.15 15.14
C VAL A 62 -1.58 3.74 15.70
N GLN A 63 -0.62 3.31 16.51
CA GLN A 63 -0.67 2.03 17.22
C GLN A 63 -1.80 1.99 18.24
N GLU A 64 -2.00 3.07 19.01
CA GLU A 64 -3.10 3.22 19.98
C GLU A 64 -4.47 3.14 19.27
N HIS A 65 -4.65 3.89 18.18
CA HIS A 65 -5.88 3.87 17.39
C HIS A 65 -6.13 2.52 16.73
N ARG A 66 -5.08 1.92 16.16
CA ARG A 66 -5.16 0.60 15.53
C ARG A 66 -5.52 -0.48 16.56
N GLY A 67 -5.07 -0.34 17.80
CA GLY A 67 -5.36 -1.22 18.92
C GLY A 67 -4.52 -2.49 18.94
N ALA A 68 -5.00 -3.49 19.67
CA ALA A 68 -4.37 -4.82 19.69
C ALA A 68 -4.59 -5.56 18.37
N HIS A 69 -3.68 -6.49 18.04
CA HIS A 69 -3.84 -7.35 16.88
C HIS A 69 -5.14 -8.13 16.93
N VAL A 70 -5.84 -8.10 15.80
CA VAL A 70 -7.09 -8.80 15.66
C VAL A 70 -6.78 -10.21 15.16
N GLU A 71 -7.17 -11.22 15.93
CA GLU A 71 -7.02 -12.61 15.47
C GLU A 71 -7.91 -12.83 14.24
N ILE A 72 -7.28 -13.29 13.15
CA ILE A 72 -7.94 -13.51 11.86
C ILE A 72 -8.66 -14.88 11.82
N GLY A 73 -8.20 -15.85 12.62
CA GLY A 73 -8.77 -17.19 12.65
C GLY A 73 -8.43 -17.99 11.38
N ASP A 74 -9.38 -18.81 10.93
CA ASP A 74 -9.27 -19.70 9.76
C ASP A 74 -9.62 -19.01 8.42
N LYS A 75 -9.97 -17.73 8.46
CA LYS A 75 -10.28 -16.94 7.26
C LYS A 75 -9.09 -16.82 6.31
N SER A 76 -9.38 -16.54 5.05
CA SER A 76 -8.35 -16.12 4.11
C SER A 76 -8.06 -14.62 4.27
N VAL A 77 -6.83 -14.21 3.92
CA VAL A 77 -6.38 -12.83 4.04
C VAL A 77 -5.94 -12.28 2.70
N LEU A 78 -6.40 -11.09 2.35
CA LEU A 78 -5.74 -10.25 1.35
C LEU A 78 -4.83 -9.28 2.09
N LEU A 79 -3.52 -9.44 1.95
CA LEU A 79 -2.52 -8.51 2.46
C LEU A 79 -2.15 -7.51 1.37
N MET A 80 -2.30 -6.21 1.65
CA MET A 80 -1.94 -5.14 0.71
C MET A 80 -0.85 -4.24 1.27
N THR A 81 0.28 -4.15 0.58
CA THR A 81 1.41 -3.30 0.99
C THR A 81 1.36 -1.94 0.33
N HIS A 82 1.28 -0.89 1.14
CA HIS A 82 1.30 0.52 0.73
C HIS A 82 0.31 0.89 -0.37
N PRO A 83 -0.97 0.44 -0.33
CA PRO A 83 -1.92 0.61 -1.43
C PRO A 83 -2.12 2.05 -1.90
N PHE A 84 -2.00 3.05 -1.02
CA PHE A 84 -2.28 4.44 -1.37
C PHE A 84 -1.03 5.26 -1.70
N PHE A 85 0.16 4.65 -1.62
CA PHE A 85 1.43 5.32 -1.83
C PHE A 85 1.56 6.12 -3.15
N PRO A 86 1.05 5.65 -4.31
CA PRO A 86 1.13 6.40 -5.57
C PRO A 86 0.42 7.75 -5.47
N VAL A 87 -0.80 7.75 -4.92
CA VAL A 87 -1.65 8.96 -4.84
C VAL A 87 -1.32 9.83 -3.63
N LEU A 88 -0.57 9.29 -2.65
CA LEU A 88 -0.17 10.00 -1.42
C LEU A 88 1.24 10.58 -1.47
N VAL A 89 2.20 9.84 -2.01
CA VAL A 89 3.63 10.17 -1.99
C VAL A 89 4.14 10.56 -3.37
N HIS A 90 3.64 9.92 -4.43
CA HIS A 90 4.07 10.16 -5.81
C HIS A 90 3.07 11.01 -6.63
N SER A 91 2.20 11.79 -5.99
CA SER A 91 1.16 12.58 -6.69
C SER A 91 1.74 13.53 -7.74
N ASP A 92 2.82 14.25 -7.42
CA ASP A 92 3.46 15.18 -8.35
C ASP A 92 4.09 14.44 -9.55
N VAL A 93 4.65 13.24 -9.30
CA VAL A 93 5.28 12.38 -10.32
C VAL A 93 4.24 11.80 -11.30
N ILE A 94 3.02 11.54 -10.83
CA ILE A 94 1.91 11.05 -11.66
C ILE A 94 1.51 12.10 -12.70
N GLU A 95 1.40 13.36 -12.29
CA GLU A 95 0.98 14.46 -13.16
C GLU A 95 2.04 14.80 -14.22
N GLU A 96 3.32 14.78 -13.86
CA GLU A 96 4.41 15.22 -14.73
C GLU A 96 4.80 14.19 -15.80
N ASN A 97 4.66 12.89 -15.54
CA ASN A 97 5.19 11.83 -16.42
C ASN A 97 4.13 11.14 -17.30
N GLY A 98 2.89 11.66 -17.35
CA GLY A 98 1.85 11.14 -18.26
C GLY A 98 1.39 9.71 -17.95
N ARG A 99 1.51 9.26 -16.70
CA ARG A 99 1.13 7.91 -16.25
C ARG A 99 -0.15 7.86 -15.40
N LEU A 100 -0.93 8.94 -15.47
CA LEU A 100 -2.24 9.05 -14.82
C LEU A 100 -3.16 7.86 -15.15
N ASP A 101 -3.11 7.33 -16.36
CA ASP A 101 -3.94 6.19 -16.78
C ASP A 101 -3.64 4.90 -16.00
N GLN A 102 -2.36 4.61 -15.72
CA GLN A 102 -1.98 3.42 -14.96
C GLN A 102 -2.44 3.52 -13.51
N VAL A 103 -2.22 4.68 -12.87
CA VAL A 103 -2.67 4.89 -11.49
C VAL A 103 -4.19 4.96 -11.42
N THR A 104 -4.85 5.54 -12.42
CA THR A 104 -6.32 5.53 -12.53
C THR A 104 -6.84 4.10 -12.62
N HIS A 105 -6.24 3.26 -13.47
CA HIS A 105 -6.63 1.86 -13.59
C HIS A 105 -6.44 1.09 -12.27
N TYR A 106 -5.32 1.30 -11.60
CA TYR A 106 -5.06 0.74 -10.27
C TYR A 106 -6.11 1.19 -9.26
N MET A 107 -6.42 2.49 -9.21
CA MET A 107 -7.43 3.03 -8.30
C MET A 107 -8.83 2.50 -8.61
N GLN A 108 -9.19 2.25 -9.88
CA GLN A 108 -10.45 1.58 -10.24
C GLN A 108 -10.53 0.15 -9.70
N LYS A 109 -9.42 -0.61 -9.74
CA LYS A 109 -9.34 -1.96 -9.17
C LYS A 109 -9.44 -1.91 -7.64
N MET A 110 -8.80 -0.92 -7.01
CA MET A 110 -8.94 -0.65 -5.57
C MET A 110 -10.40 -0.34 -5.20
N THR A 111 -11.08 0.54 -5.95
CA THR A 111 -12.50 0.84 -5.74
C THR A 111 -13.34 -0.42 -5.81
N LEU A 112 -13.16 -1.25 -6.85
CA LEU A 112 -13.89 -2.51 -7.00
C LEU A 112 -13.67 -3.47 -5.82
N LEU A 113 -12.43 -3.61 -5.35
CA LEU A 113 -12.11 -4.40 -4.17
C LEU A 113 -12.90 -3.89 -2.96
N PHE A 114 -12.80 -2.60 -2.65
CA PHE A 114 -13.40 -2.03 -1.44
C PHE A 114 -14.93 -2.01 -1.47
N GLN A 115 -15.54 -1.86 -2.65
CA GLN A 115 -17.00 -2.00 -2.81
C GLN A 115 -17.50 -3.41 -2.49
N ARG A 116 -16.66 -4.44 -2.69
CA ARG A 116 -17.07 -5.84 -2.54
C ARG A 116 -16.55 -6.50 -1.27
N ILE A 117 -15.44 -6.03 -0.70
CA ILE A 117 -14.75 -6.73 0.39
C ILE A 117 -15.65 -6.99 1.61
N LYS A 118 -16.56 -6.04 1.94
CA LYS A 118 -17.49 -6.19 3.08
C LYS A 118 -18.56 -7.26 2.85
N SER A 119 -18.87 -7.59 1.59
CA SER A 119 -19.80 -8.67 1.25
C SER A 119 -19.14 -10.06 1.22
N VAL A 120 -17.82 -10.11 1.26
CA VAL A 120 -17.03 -11.35 1.19
C VAL A 120 -16.81 -11.86 2.62
N SER A 121 -17.49 -12.94 3.00
CA SER A 121 -17.54 -13.38 4.40
C SER A 121 -16.24 -14.06 4.89
N ASN A 122 -15.50 -14.69 3.97
CA ASN A 122 -14.31 -15.51 4.27
C ASN A 122 -12.99 -14.90 3.78
N LEU A 123 -12.95 -13.57 3.58
CA LEU A 123 -11.74 -12.83 3.22
C LEU A 123 -11.64 -11.57 4.07
N ASP A 124 -10.61 -11.51 4.92
CA ASP A 124 -10.28 -10.29 5.65
C ASP A 124 -9.20 -9.51 4.88
N LEU A 125 -9.35 -8.18 4.80
CA LEU A 125 -8.35 -7.29 4.24
C LEU A 125 -7.44 -6.76 5.33
N VAL A 126 -6.13 -6.95 5.16
CA VAL A 126 -5.10 -6.45 6.07
C VAL A 126 -4.13 -5.58 5.28
N LEU A 127 -3.75 -4.43 5.83
CA LEU A 127 -2.83 -3.51 5.17
C LEU A 127 -1.45 -3.54 5.83
N LEU A 128 -0.40 -3.34 5.02
CA LEU A 128 0.93 -2.97 5.46
C LEU A 128 1.16 -1.52 5.11
N GLU A 129 1.32 -0.66 6.10
CA GLU A 129 1.36 0.78 5.88
C GLU A 129 2.40 1.50 6.71
N SER A 130 2.83 2.65 6.19
CA SER A 130 3.57 3.62 6.97
C SER A 130 2.60 4.30 7.96
N ALA A 131 3.14 4.85 9.06
CA ALA A 131 2.31 5.52 10.06
C ALA A 131 1.58 6.75 9.48
N GLU A 132 2.23 7.47 8.57
CA GLU A 132 1.70 8.64 7.89
C GLU A 132 0.58 8.30 6.91
N ASP A 133 0.71 7.23 6.12
CA ASP A 133 -0.33 6.83 5.18
C ASP A 133 -1.54 6.27 5.92
N TYR A 134 -1.30 5.54 7.02
CA TYR A 134 -2.36 5.11 7.92
C TYR A 134 -3.12 6.27 8.54
N GLY A 135 -2.40 7.22 9.13
CA GLY A 135 -3.00 8.40 9.76
C GLY A 135 -3.79 9.25 8.76
N TYR A 136 -3.45 9.17 7.46
CA TYR A 136 -4.11 9.93 6.42
C TYR A 136 -5.39 9.28 5.87
N VAL A 137 -5.33 8.01 5.46
CA VAL A 137 -6.45 7.33 4.79
C VAL A 137 -6.83 6.00 5.44
N SER A 138 -5.85 5.14 5.77
CA SER A 138 -6.14 3.76 6.15
C SER A 138 -6.84 3.63 7.52
N SER A 139 -6.66 4.61 8.40
CA SER A 139 -7.44 4.76 9.64
C SER A 139 -8.94 4.87 9.36
N ILE A 140 -9.35 5.71 8.40
CA ILE A 140 -10.76 5.88 8.02
C ILE A 140 -11.33 4.57 7.47
N LEU A 141 -10.57 3.86 6.64
CA LEU A 141 -10.99 2.57 6.06
C LEU A 141 -11.16 1.50 7.14
N LYS A 142 -10.29 1.50 8.15
CA LYS A 142 -10.41 0.62 9.33
C LYS A 142 -11.66 0.95 10.15
N ASP A 143 -11.90 2.22 10.45
CA ASP A 143 -13.06 2.66 11.26
C ASP A 143 -14.39 2.31 10.61
N ASN A 144 -14.43 2.29 9.27
CA ASN A 144 -15.60 1.91 8.49
C ASN A 144 -15.69 0.41 8.18
N GLY A 145 -14.79 -0.40 8.74
CA GLY A 145 -14.80 -1.85 8.66
C GLY A 145 -14.46 -2.41 7.27
N PHE A 146 -13.78 -1.65 6.42
CA PHE A 146 -13.22 -2.18 5.17
C PHE A 146 -11.91 -2.94 5.41
N VAL A 147 -11.15 -2.49 6.42
CA VAL A 147 -9.86 -3.06 6.78
C VAL A 147 -9.97 -3.72 8.15
N ARG A 148 -9.62 -5.01 8.22
CA ARG A 148 -9.64 -5.79 9.45
C ARG A 148 -8.53 -5.33 10.39
N ASP A 149 -7.32 -5.27 9.87
CA ASP A 149 -6.13 -4.93 10.64
C ASP A 149 -5.07 -4.22 9.78
N VAL A 150 -4.12 -3.56 10.44
CA VAL A 150 -3.00 -2.89 9.81
C VAL A 150 -1.71 -3.23 10.54
N TYR A 151 -0.70 -3.62 9.79
CA TYR A 151 0.67 -3.79 10.25
C TYR A 151 1.50 -2.60 9.80
N PHE A 152 2.29 -2.03 10.71
CA PHE A 152 3.12 -0.88 10.38
C PHE A 152 4.45 -1.33 9.82
N THR A 153 4.91 -0.66 8.78
CA THR A 153 6.21 -0.89 8.15
C THR A 153 7.21 0.21 8.49
N PHE A 154 8.49 -0.09 8.33
CA PHE A 154 9.55 0.92 8.30
C PHE A 154 9.45 1.69 6.98
N PHE A 155 8.79 2.84 7.03
CA PHE A 155 8.60 3.72 5.88
C PHE A 155 7.99 2.95 4.68
N ASP A 156 8.42 3.27 3.46
CA ASP A 156 7.96 2.69 2.21
C ASP A 156 8.72 1.42 1.79
N ARG A 157 9.65 0.95 2.61
CA ARG A 157 10.44 -0.25 2.30
C ARG A 157 9.59 -1.52 2.33
N GLY A 158 8.57 -1.56 3.18
CA GLY A 158 7.68 -2.73 3.31
C GLY A 158 8.14 -3.75 4.35
N PHE A 159 9.29 -3.54 4.99
CA PHE A 159 9.70 -4.26 6.20
C PHE A 159 8.75 -3.94 7.35
N LEU A 160 8.31 -4.95 8.09
CA LEU A 160 7.51 -4.72 9.29
C LEU A 160 8.30 -4.02 10.39
N HIS A 161 7.63 -3.11 11.09
CA HIS A 161 8.12 -2.50 12.31
C HIS A 161 8.26 -3.52 13.45
N GLU A 162 7.33 -4.48 13.51
CA GLU A 162 7.28 -5.56 14.51
C GLU A 162 7.19 -6.90 13.78
N LYS A 163 8.32 -7.61 13.68
CA LYS A 163 8.44 -8.85 12.86
C LYS A 163 7.47 -9.95 13.30
N GLU A 164 7.20 -10.03 14.59
CA GLU A 164 6.29 -11.00 15.18
C GLU A 164 4.81 -10.74 14.82
N SER A 165 4.49 -9.60 14.19
CA SER A 165 3.11 -9.25 13.83
C SER A 165 2.44 -10.27 12.90
N TYR A 166 3.22 -11.01 12.10
CA TYR A 166 2.70 -12.05 11.23
C TYR A 166 2.21 -13.30 11.96
N ILE A 167 2.55 -13.49 13.24
CA ILE A 167 2.09 -14.66 14.02
C ILE A 167 0.56 -14.75 14.04
N HIS A 168 -0.12 -13.61 13.94
CA HIS A 168 -1.58 -13.53 13.89
C HIS A 168 -2.18 -14.05 12.58
N LEU A 169 -1.36 -14.24 11.54
CA LEU A 169 -1.76 -14.79 10.25
C LEU A 169 -1.52 -16.30 10.12
N GLU A 170 -0.81 -16.95 11.05
CA GLU A 170 -0.44 -18.38 10.96
C GLU A 170 -1.65 -19.32 10.85
N LYS A 171 -2.80 -18.91 11.40
CA LYS A 171 -4.04 -19.70 11.36
C LYS A 171 -4.85 -19.48 10.09
N SER A 172 -4.48 -18.51 9.25
CA SER A 172 -5.21 -18.18 8.03
C SER A 172 -5.16 -19.36 7.06
N SER A 173 -6.28 -19.65 6.42
CA SER A 173 -6.36 -20.74 5.42
C SER A 173 -5.59 -20.43 4.13
N LEU A 174 -5.47 -19.15 3.79
CA LEU A 174 -4.78 -18.66 2.61
C LEU A 174 -4.38 -17.21 2.80
N VAL A 175 -3.26 -16.83 2.19
CA VAL A 175 -2.77 -15.46 2.22
C VAL A 175 -2.46 -14.97 0.80
N SER A 176 -3.35 -14.14 0.27
CA SER A 176 -3.19 -13.44 -1.00
C SER A 176 -2.42 -12.15 -0.78
N ARG A 177 -1.42 -11.86 -1.62
CA ARG A 177 -0.55 -10.69 -1.54
C ARG A 177 -0.80 -9.75 -2.69
N ALA A 178 -0.84 -8.47 -2.38
CA ALA A 178 -0.88 -7.36 -3.32
C ALA A 178 -0.15 -6.16 -2.70
N GLY A 179 0.03 -5.09 -3.45
CA GLY A 179 0.63 -3.88 -2.92
C GLY A 179 1.12 -3.01 -4.05
N VAL A 180 1.68 -1.85 -3.74
CA VAL A 180 1.93 -0.86 -4.79
C VAL A 180 3.09 -1.21 -5.70
N TYR A 181 4.34 -1.36 -5.26
CA TYR A 181 5.47 -1.52 -6.19
C TYR A 181 6.09 -2.90 -6.15
N SER A 182 6.09 -3.61 -7.29
CA SER A 182 6.87 -4.83 -7.46
C SER A 182 8.37 -4.55 -7.65
N GLY A 183 9.23 -5.33 -6.98
CA GLY A 183 10.69 -5.22 -7.03
C GLY A 183 11.31 -4.94 -5.66
N GLU A 184 12.60 -4.59 -5.62
CA GLU A 184 13.30 -4.22 -4.37
C GLU A 184 12.57 -3.04 -3.68
N GLY A 185 12.26 -3.16 -2.39
CA GLY A 185 11.42 -2.23 -1.61
C GLY A 185 9.98 -2.73 -1.43
N CYS A 186 9.02 -1.80 -1.36
CA CYS A 186 7.62 -1.96 -0.92
C CYS A 186 7.07 -3.41 -0.90
N LEU A 187 6.67 -3.94 -2.06
CA LEU A 187 6.01 -5.25 -2.12
C LEU A 187 7.02 -6.40 -2.10
N GLY A 188 8.19 -6.25 -2.71
CA GLY A 188 9.19 -7.32 -2.76
C GLY A 188 9.72 -7.67 -1.38
N GLU A 189 10.10 -6.67 -0.59
CA GLU A 189 10.59 -6.87 0.78
C GLU A 189 9.48 -7.38 1.71
N SER A 190 8.24 -6.90 1.52
CA SER A 190 7.08 -7.42 2.24
C SER A 190 6.81 -8.90 1.93
N ILE A 191 6.91 -9.29 0.66
CA ILE A 191 6.81 -10.69 0.23
C ILE A 191 7.91 -11.52 0.89
N ASP A 192 9.16 -11.07 0.79
CA ASP A 192 10.31 -11.81 1.31
C ASP A 192 10.25 -11.96 2.82
N ASP A 193 9.94 -10.89 3.55
CA ASP A 193 9.78 -10.91 5.01
C ASP A 193 8.63 -11.83 5.43
N SER A 194 7.48 -11.73 4.76
CA SER A 194 6.33 -12.57 5.08
C SER A 194 6.54 -14.05 4.71
N GLY A 195 7.35 -14.34 3.68
CA GLY A 195 7.74 -15.69 3.27
C GLY A 195 8.61 -16.43 4.28
N LEU A 196 9.18 -15.72 5.27
CA LEU A 196 9.89 -16.33 6.40
C LEU A 196 8.94 -16.89 7.46
N TRP A 197 7.71 -16.39 7.53
CA TRP A 197 6.76 -16.66 8.62
C TRP A 197 5.50 -17.39 8.17
N ILE A 198 5.11 -17.20 6.91
CA ILE A 198 3.92 -17.81 6.34
C ILE A 198 4.34 -18.87 5.34
N ASP A 199 3.79 -20.08 5.49
CA ASP A 199 4.02 -21.17 4.54
C ASP A 199 3.73 -20.70 3.11
N LEU A 200 4.75 -20.76 2.26
CA LEU A 200 4.68 -20.33 0.86
C LEU A 200 3.60 -21.08 0.06
N SER A 201 3.25 -22.31 0.45
CA SER A 201 2.17 -23.07 -0.19
C SER A 201 0.79 -22.47 0.06
N MET A 202 0.65 -21.65 1.12
CA MET A 202 -0.56 -20.90 1.44
C MET A 202 -0.58 -19.51 0.80
N GLN A 203 0.44 -19.14 0.02
CA GLN A 203 0.56 -17.81 -0.54
C GLN A 203 0.15 -17.73 -2.01
N GLN A 204 -0.52 -16.63 -2.36
CA GLN A 204 -0.88 -16.30 -3.73
C GLN A 204 -0.58 -14.84 -4.03
N LEU A 205 -0.27 -14.50 -5.28
CA LEU A 205 -0.09 -13.11 -5.70
C LEU A 205 -1.31 -12.61 -6.49
N VAL A 206 -1.72 -11.37 -6.23
CA VAL A 206 -2.83 -10.67 -6.90
C VAL A 206 -2.29 -9.52 -7.75
N PRO A 207 -1.89 -9.80 -9.01
CA PRO A 207 -1.14 -8.85 -9.81
C PRO A 207 -1.94 -7.61 -10.22
N ASP A 208 -3.27 -7.72 -10.36
CA ASP A 208 -4.14 -6.59 -10.71
C ASP A 208 -4.14 -5.46 -9.68
N LEU A 209 -3.72 -5.79 -8.46
CA LEU A 209 -3.61 -4.86 -7.35
C LEU A 209 -2.15 -4.50 -7.09
N THR A 210 -1.32 -4.46 -8.13
CA THR A 210 0.05 -4.04 -8.02
C THR A 210 0.52 -3.26 -9.24
N LEU A 211 1.39 -2.29 -8.98
CA LEU A 211 2.02 -1.42 -9.93
C LEU A 211 3.50 -1.80 -10.12
N PRO A 212 4.08 -1.56 -11.30
CA PRO A 212 5.51 -1.68 -11.47
C PRO A 212 6.24 -0.57 -10.71
N LYS A 213 7.39 -0.89 -10.09
CA LYS A 213 8.24 0.14 -9.48
C LYS A 213 8.71 1.15 -10.53
N PRO A 214 8.60 2.46 -10.28
CA PRO A 214 9.23 3.47 -11.12
C PRO A 214 10.75 3.31 -11.09
N ARG A 215 11.40 3.39 -12.27
CA ARG A 215 12.85 3.33 -12.41
C ARG A 215 13.45 4.70 -12.23
N LEU A 216 14.47 4.79 -11.38
CA LEU A 216 15.32 5.96 -11.30
C LEU A 216 16.14 6.10 -12.59
N ILE A 217 15.96 7.22 -13.28
CA ILE A 217 16.80 7.66 -14.39
C ILE A 217 17.75 8.72 -13.86
N GLU A 218 19.01 8.35 -13.73
CA GLU A 218 20.07 9.31 -13.45
C GLU A 218 20.33 10.18 -14.68
N ASN A 219 20.09 11.47 -14.54
CA ASN A 219 20.37 12.42 -15.60
C ASN A 219 21.88 12.70 -15.61
N LYS A 220 22.62 12.03 -16.51
CA LYS A 220 24.09 12.08 -16.57
C LYS A 220 24.70 13.45 -16.94
N ASN A 221 23.88 14.49 -17.10
CA ASN A 221 24.25 15.71 -17.82
C ASN A 221 24.24 17.02 -17.02
N ASN A 222 24.11 17.06 -15.69
CA ASN A 222 24.22 18.33 -14.96
C ASN A 222 24.84 18.20 -13.55
N ASP A 223 25.79 19.08 -13.25
CA ASP A 223 26.40 19.32 -11.92
C ASP A 223 25.45 20.04 -10.92
N GLU A 224 24.17 20.14 -11.23
CA GLU A 224 23.14 20.63 -10.32
C GLU A 224 22.33 19.45 -9.79
N LEU A 225 22.46 19.17 -8.49
CA LEU A 225 21.62 18.29 -7.66
C LEU A 225 20.80 17.29 -8.47
N ALA A 226 21.32 16.07 -8.64
CA ALA A 226 20.67 14.93 -9.30
C ALA A 226 19.14 15.05 -9.32
N SER A 227 18.61 15.58 -10.43
CA SER A 227 17.16 15.60 -10.65
C SER A 227 16.77 14.17 -10.99
N PHE A 228 16.26 13.46 -10.00
CA PHE A 228 15.78 12.10 -10.17
C PHE A 228 14.53 12.12 -11.06
N GLN A 229 14.64 11.58 -12.27
CA GLN A 229 13.49 11.28 -13.10
C GLN A 229 13.05 9.85 -12.83
N PHE A 230 11.74 9.62 -12.77
CA PHE A 230 11.16 8.31 -12.57
C PHE A 230 10.47 7.85 -13.86
N ASP A 231 10.91 6.73 -14.44
CA ASP A 231 10.24 6.13 -15.60
C ASP A 231 9.57 4.82 -15.23
N TRP A 232 8.30 4.73 -15.54
CA TRP A 232 7.51 3.53 -15.32
C TRP A 232 7.64 2.65 -16.56
N PRO A 233 7.86 1.33 -16.41
CA PRO A 233 7.84 0.48 -17.58
C PRO A 233 6.50 0.65 -18.31
N GLU A 234 6.56 0.69 -19.64
CA GLU A 234 5.37 0.73 -20.49
C GLU A 234 4.35 -0.30 -19.98
N PRO A 235 3.05 0.05 -19.90
CA PRO A 235 2.04 -0.89 -19.45
C PRO A 235 2.16 -2.11 -20.34
N ILE A 236 2.63 -3.22 -19.75
CA ILE A 236 2.79 -4.45 -20.49
C ILE A 236 1.39 -4.80 -20.95
N LYS A 237 1.17 -4.84 -22.27
CA LYS A 237 -0.15 -4.99 -22.92
C LYS A 237 -0.95 -6.25 -22.52
N SER A 238 -0.44 -7.03 -21.58
CA SER A 238 -1.17 -8.08 -20.88
C SER A 238 -0.67 -8.15 -19.43
N ASP A 239 -1.58 -8.08 -18.47
CA ASP A 239 -1.36 -8.30 -17.03
C ASP A 239 -0.54 -9.59 -16.75
N ARG A 240 -0.61 -10.55 -17.66
CA ARG A 240 0.09 -11.85 -17.64
C ARG A 240 1.62 -11.77 -17.70
N ALA A 241 2.19 -10.87 -18.49
CA ALA A 241 3.66 -10.81 -18.67
C ALA A 241 4.35 -10.08 -17.50
N TRP A 242 3.61 -9.22 -16.79
CA TRP A 242 4.06 -8.61 -15.55
C TRP A 242 3.99 -9.58 -14.36
N ALA A 243 2.91 -10.36 -14.26
CA ALA A 243 2.80 -11.47 -13.31
C ALA A 243 3.90 -12.54 -13.51
N TRP A 244 4.35 -12.74 -14.75
CA TRP A 244 5.49 -13.60 -15.07
C TRP A 244 6.83 -13.06 -14.57
N GLY A 245 7.06 -11.73 -14.65
CA GLY A 245 8.25 -11.08 -14.08
C GLY A 245 8.31 -11.18 -12.56
N LEU A 246 7.17 -11.02 -11.88
CA LEU A 246 7.05 -11.21 -10.43
C LEU A 246 7.27 -12.65 -9.99
N LYS A 247 6.74 -13.61 -10.74
CA LYS A 247 6.98 -15.04 -10.50
C LYS A 247 8.46 -15.40 -10.61
N ASN A 248 9.19 -14.77 -11.54
CA ASN A 248 10.63 -15.00 -11.70
C ASN A 248 11.49 -14.21 -10.69
N LEU A 249 10.97 -13.11 -10.11
CA LEU A 249 11.62 -12.40 -9.00
C LEU A 249 11.49 -13.18 -7.69
N HIS A 250 10.38 -13.92 -7.53
CA HIS A 250 10.12 -14.76 -6.38
C HIS A 250 9.81 -16.19 -6.84
N ASP A 251 10.84 -16.94 -7.23
CA ASP A 251 10.79 -18.39 -7.60
C ASP A 251 10.05 -19.27 -6.57
N LYS A 252 9.75 -18.71 -5.39
CA LYS A 252 9.15 -19.32 -4.23
C LYS A 252 7.64 -19.12 -4.10
N ILE A 253 7.00 -18.19 -4.83
CA ILE A 253 5.53 -18.03 -4.77
C ILE A 253 4.88 -18.88 -5.88
N PRO A 254 4.08 -19.91 -5.53
CA PRO A 254 3.65 -20.90 -6.50
C PRO A 254 2.44 -20.46 -7.35
N THR A 255 1.60 -19.55 -6.84
CA THR A 255 0.24 -19.32 -7.40
C THR A 255 -0.07 -17.85 -7.64
N ILE A 256 -0.66 -17.56 -8.81
CA ILE A 256 -1.21 -16.24 -9.18
C ILE A 256 -2.73 -16.36 -9.24
N ILE A 257 -3.45 -15.36 -8.71
CA ILE A 257 -4.91 -15.23 -8.79
C ILE A 257 -5.27 -13.79 -9.15
N TYR A 258 -6.20 -13.59 -10.07
CA TYR A 258 -6.65 -12.24 -10.47
C TYR A 258 -7.75 -11.72 -9.53
N LEU A 259 -7.98 -10.40 -9.49
CA LEU A 259 -8.90 -9.80 -8.51
C LEU A 259 -10.34 -10.34 -8.64
N ASP A 260 -10.83 -10.49 -9.86
CA ASP A 260 -12.14 -11.05 -10.15
C ASP A 260 -12.27 -12.49 -9.64
N GLN A 261 -11.26 -13.33 -9.90
CA GLN A 261 -11.17 -14.71 -9.42
C GLN A 261 -11.10 -14.78 -7.90
N LEU A 262 -10.33 -13.88 -7.28
CA LEU A 262 -10.22 -13.78 -5.83
C LEU A 262 -11.59 -13.48 -5.21
N LEU A 263 -12.27 -12.45 -5.72
CA LEU A 263 -13.57 -12.04 -5.20
C LEU A 263 -14.64 -13.12 -5.47
N GLU A 264 -14.63 -13.77 -6.62
CA GLU A 264 -15.53 -14.90 -6.93
C GLU A 264 -15.29 -16.09 -6.00
N LYS A 265 -14.03 -16.43 -5.73
CA LYS A 265 -13.67 -17.56 -4.85
C LYS A 265 -14.22 -17.42 -3.43
N PHE A 266 -14.39 -16.19 -2.94
CA PHE A 266 -14.80 -15.91 -1.57
C PHE A 266 -16.21 -15.30 -1.43
N SER A 267 -16.90 -15.04 -2.55
CA SER A 267 -18.32 -14.63 -2.57
C SER A 267 -19.23 -15.80 -2.25
#